data_AF-A0A0R2V6T5-F1
#
_entry.id   AF-A0A0R2V6T5-F1
#
_cell.length_a   1.000
_cell.length_b   1.000
_cell.length_c   1.000
_cell.angle_alpha   90.00
_cell.angle_beta   90.00
_cell.angle_gamma   90.00
#
_symmetry.space_group_name_H-M   'P 1'
#
loop_
_entity.id
_entity.type
_entity.pdbx_description
1 polymer ?
#
loop_
_entity_poly.entity_id
_entity_poly.type
_entity_poly.pdbx_seq_one_letter_code
_entity_poly.pdbx_strand_id
1 'polypeptide(L)'
;MKKIIFVLILNIIFASSSFADAAKMNAGKEIFIGKGMCASCHVLKAADSQGQVGPSLDELKPDIKRIIMAVTAGKGIMPAFGSTGMLTKTEIENVAFYIVNSAGK
;
A
#
# COMPACT_ATOMS: atom_id res chain seq x y z
N MET A 1 -36.35 -19.25 9.88
CA MET A 1 -36.05 -17.89 10.42
C MET A 1 -34.62 -17.76 10.92
N LYS A 2 -34.14 -18.56 11.89
CA LYS A 2 -32.72 -18.52 12.36
C LYS A 2 -31.67 -18.73 11.26
N LYS A 3 -31.90 -19.64 10.30
CA LYS A 3 -30.99 -19.87 9.16
C LYS A 3 -30.95 -18.71 8.15
N ILE A 4 -32.06 -18.00 7.96
CA ILE A 4 -32.15 -16.84 7.06
C ILE A 4 -31.44 -15.63 7.68
N ILE A 5 -31.61 -15.43 9.00
CA ILE A 5 -30.90 -14.40 9.76
C ILE A 5 -29.38 -14.64 9.76
N PHE A 6 -28.95 -15.90 9.89
CA PHE A 6 -27.52 -16.26 9.85
C PHE A 6 -26.88 -15.98 8.46
N VAL A 7 -27.60 -16.28 7.38
CA VAL A 7 -27.15 -16.00 6.00
C VAL A 7 -27.10 -14.49 5.72
N LEU A 8 -28.04 -13.70 6.26
CA LEU A 8 -28.02 -12.24 6.12
C LEU A 8 -26.81 -11.60 6.83
N ILE A 9 -26.51 -12.05 8.06
CA ILE A 9 -25.37 -11.55 8.85
C ILE A 9 -24.03 -11.87 8.16
N LEU A 10 -23.89 -13.07 7.59
CA LEU A 10 -22.66 -13.49 6.91
C LEU A 10 -22.36 -12.66 5.64
N ASN A 11 -23.40 -12.27 4.89
CA ASN A 11 -23.26 -11.45 3.68
C ASN A 11 -22.89 -9.99 3.99
N ILE A 12 -23.38 -9.43 5.09
CA ILE A 12 -23.08 -8.04 5.50
C ILE A 12 -21.60 -7.89 5.90
N ILE A 13 -21.04 -8.88 6.59
CA ILE A 13 -19.63 -8.85 7.04
C ILE A 13 -18.67 -8.88 5.84
N PHE A 14 -18.98 -9.67 4.80
CA PHE A 14 -18.11 -9.83 3.63
C PHE A 14 -18.09 -8.62 2.70
N ALA A 15 -19.20 -7.89 2.57
CA ALA A 15 -19.25 -6.65 1.80
C ALA A 15 -18.42 -5.53 2.44
N SER A 16 -18.38 -5.50 3.78
CA SER A 16 -17.71 -4.46 4.56
C SER A 16 -16.18 -4.47 4.39
N SER A 17 -15.57 -5.65 4.32
CA SER A 17 -14.12 -5.79 4.16
C SER A 17 -13.65 -5.33 2.77
N SER A 18 -14.39 -5.66 1.72
CA SER A 18 -14.03 -5.30 0.35
C SER A 18 -14.01 -3.78 0.13
N PHE A 19 -14.95 -3.06 0.75
CA PHE A 19 -14.97 -1.59 0.69
C PHE A 19 -13.79 -0.96 1.44
N ALA A 20 -13.46 -1.50 2.62
CA ALA A 20 -12.28 -1.05 3.38
C ALA A 20 -10.97 -1.29 2.62
N ASP A 21 -10.84 -2.42 1.91
CA ASP A 21 -9.65 -2.71 1.12
C ASP A 21 -9.55 -1.79 -0.10
N ALA A 22 -10.67 -1.50 -0.78
CA ALA A 22 -10.69 -0.51 -1.87
C ALA A 22 -10.28 0.89 -1.38
N ALA A 23 -10.77 1.31 -0.22
CA ALA A 23 -10.39 2.59 0.39
C ALA A 23 -8.89 2.64 0.72
N LYS A 24 -8.32 1.55 1.26
CA LYS A 24 -6.87 1.45 1.53
C LYS A 24 -6.04 1.46 0.25
N MET A 25 -6.48 0.76 -0.80
CA MET A 25 -5.80 0.78 -2.10
C MET A 25 -5.73 2.20 -2.67
N ASN A 26 -6.85 2.93 -2.63
CA ASN A 26 -6.90 4.31 -3.13
C ASN A 26 -6.00 5.24 -2.32
N ALA A 27 -6.10 5.21 -0.99
CA ALA A 27 -5.26 6.02 -0.11
C ALA A 27 -3.76 5.68 -0.29
N GLY A 28 -3.42 4.40 -0.42
CA GLY A 28 -2.05 3.96 -0.67
C GLY A 28 -1.51 4.41 -2.03
N LYS A 29 -2.34 4.39 -3.09
CA LYS A 29 -1.98 4.92 -4.41
C LYS A 29 -1.73 6.43 -4.36
N GLU A 30 -2.60 7.19 -3.69
CA GLU A 30 -2.44 8.63 -3.51
C GLU A 30 -1.14 8.99 -2.80
N ILE A 31 -0.75 8.23 -1.78
CA ILE A 31 0.53 8.41 -1.09
C ILE A 31 1.70 8.05 -2.01
N PHE A 32 1.58 6.96 -2.76
CA PHE A 32 2.62 6.49 -3.67
C PHE A 32 2.97 7.53 -4.75
N ILE A 33 1.96 8.18 -5.34
CA ILE A 33 2.15 9.21 -6.38
C ILE A 33 2.37 10.61 -5.80
N GLY A 34 1.79 10.89 -4.63
CA GLY A 34 1.77 12.20 -4.00
C GLY A 34 2.78 12.31 -2.88
N LYS A 35 2.32 12.36 -1.63
CA LYS A 35 3.14 12.72 -0.46
C LYS A 35 4.43 11.90 -0.29
N GLY A 36 4.41 10.62 -0.64
CA GLY A 36 5.57 9.74 -0.58
C GLY A 36 6.49 9.82 -1.81
N MET A 37 6.02 10.44 -2.91
CA MET A 37 6.73 10.60 -4.19
C MET A 37 7.40 9.31 -4.69
N CYS A 38 6.87 8.15 -4.30
CA CYS A 38 7.49 6.85 -4.52
C CYS A 38 7.65 6.55 -6.03
N ALA A 39 6.67 7.00 -6.82
CA ALA A 39 6.65 6.89 -8.28
C ALA A 39 7.85 7.54 -8.97
N SER A 40 8.47 8.57 -8.36
CA SER A 40 9.64 9.25 -8.94
C SER A 40 10.91 8.40 -8.87
N CYS A 41 10.98 7.47 -7.92
CA CYS A 41 12.15 6.63 -7.68
C CYS A 41 11.97 5.18 -8.11
N HIS A 42 10.75 4.66 -8.09
CA HIS A 42 10.47 3.23 -8.29
C HIS A 42 9.58 2.95 -9.50
N VAL A 43 9.85 1.81 -10.15
CA VAL A 43 8.94 1.20 -11.14
C VAL A 43 7.82 0.46 -10.40
N LEU A 44 6.58 0.75 -10.77
CA LEU A 44 5.36 0.04 -10.36
C LEU A 44 4.28 0.27 -11.43
N LYS A 45 4.02 -0.72 -12.27
CA LYS A 45 3.09 -0.64 -13.41
C LYS A 45 1.68 -0.20 -13.01
N ALA A 46 1.16 -0.70 -11.89
CA ALA A 46 -0.16 -0.33 -11.38
C ALA A 46 -0.31 1.19 -11.06
N ALA A 47 0.81 1.88 -10.89
CA ALA A 47 0.89 3.33 -10.68
C ALA A 47 1.39 4.10 -11.91
N ASP A 48 1.57 3.42 -13.05
CA ASP A 48 2.20 3.97 -14.27
C ASP A 48 3.58 4.60 -14.01
N SER A 49 4.31 4.12 -12.99
CA SER A 49 5.59 4.70 -12.59
C SER A 49 6.79 4.00 -13.21
N GLN A 50 7.80 4.78 -13.60
CA GLN A 50 9.00 4.32 -14.31
C GLN A 50 10.31 4.78 -13.64
N GLY A 51 10.27 5.15 -12.36
CA GLY A 51 11.46 5.58 -11.63
C GLY A 51 12.50 4.47 -11.50
N GLN A 52 13.78 4.78 -11.75
CA GLN A 52 14.89 3.82 -11.79
C GLN A 52 15.99 4.13 -10.75
N VAL A 53 15.68 5.00 -9.79
CA VAL A 53 16.59 5.35 -8.70
C VAL A 53 16.60 4.24 -7.64
N GLY A 54 15.42 3.73 -7.31
CA GLY A 54 15.22 2.54 -6.50
C GLY A 54 14.96 1.29 -7.35
N PRO A 55 14.97 0.09 -6.74
CA PRO A 55 14.64 -1.14 -7.45
C PRO A 55 13.19 -1.13 -7.98
N SER A 56 12.95 -1.85 -9.07
CA SER A 56 11.60 -2.15 -9.56
C SER A 56 10.81 -2.91 -8.50
N LEU A 57 9.65 -2.38 -8.11
CA LEU A 57 8.79 -3.03 -7.13
C LEU A 57 8.02 -4.20 -7.75
N ASP A 58 7.76 -4.15 -9.06
CA ASP A 58 7.14 -5.25 -9.81
C ASP A 58 8.02 -6.50 -9.87
N GLU A 59 9.34 -6.30 -9.92
CA GLU A 59 10.31 -7.40 -9.92
C GLU A 59 10.62 -7.86 -8.49
N LEU A 60 10.88 -6.91 -7.58
CA LEU A 60 11.28 -7.22 -6.21
C LEU A 60 10.18 -7.89 -5.40
N LYS A 61 8.91 -7.54 -5.65
CA LYS A 61 7.71 -8.04 -4.93
C LYS A 61 7.92 -8.14 -3.42
N PRO A 62 8.33 -7.05 -2.74
CA PRO A 62 8.66 -7.10 -1.32
C PRO A 62 7.43 -7.39 -0.47
N ASP A 63 7.62 -8.11 0.64
CA ASP A 63 6.56 -8.28 1.64
C ASP A 63 6.25 -6.97 2.38
N ILE A 64 5.08 -6.93 3.01
CA ILE A 64 4.56 -5.74 3.69
C ILE A 64 5.48 -5.25 4.82
N LYS A 65 6.13 -6.16 5.56
CA LYS A 65 7.01 -5.80 6.68
C LYS A 65 8.26 -5.10 6.16
N ARG A 66 8.84 -5.61 5.08
CA ARG A 66 9.99 -5.00 4.41
C ARG A 66 9.66 -3.61 3.90
N ILE A 67 8.47 -3.42 3.31
CA ILE A 67 8.03 -2.09 2.84
C ILE A 67 7.89 -1.13 4.02
N ILE A 68 7.15 -1.50 5.07
CA ILE A 68 6.95 -0.65 6.26
C ILE A 68 8.29 -0.24 6.87
N MET A 69 9.22 -1.18 7.04
CA MET A 69 10.55 -0.87 7.59
C MET A 69 11.33 0.11 6.71
N ALA A 70 11.36 -0.11 5.39
CA ALA A 70 12.07 0.75 4.46
C ALA A 70 11.48 2.16 4.38
N VAL A 71 10.15 2.28 4.34
CA VAL A 71 9.47 3.59 4.32
C VAL A 71 9.61 4.32 5.66
N THR A 72 9.59 3.59 6.78
CA THR A 72 9.73 4.20 8.11
C THR A 72 11.14 4.72 8.34
N ALA A 73 12.14 3.85 8.16
CA ALA A 73 13.53 4.10 8.57
C ALA A 73 14.44 4.56 7.42
N GLY A 74 13.98 4.52 6.18
CA GLY A 74 14.78 4.81 5.00
C GLY A 74 15.74 3.67 4.64
N LYS A 75 16.40 3.79 3.48
CA LYS A 75 17.43 2.85 3.03
C LYS A 75 18.35 3.48 1.98
N GLY A 76 19.62 3.67 2.32
CA GLY A 76 20.56 4.33 1.42
C GLY A 76 20.10 5.76 1.12
N ILE A 77 19.87 6.08 -0.15
CA ILE A 77 19.33 7.38 -0.57
C ILE A 77 17.81 7.52 -0.36
N MET A 78 17.09 6.44 -0.06
CA MET A 78 15.65 6.50 0.21
C MET A 78 15.42 7.18 1.56
N PRO A 79 14.68 8.31 1.62
CA PRO A 79 14.42 9.02 2.87
C PRO A 79 13.70 8.18 3.92
N ALA A 80 13.93 8.49 5.19
CA ALA A 80 13.21 7.90 6.32
C ALA A 80 11.86 8.61 6.53
N PHE A 81 10.90 8.39 5.64
CA PHE A 81 9.62 9.11 5.62
C PHE A 81 8.86 9.04 6.95
N GLY A 82 8.91 7.90 7.66
CA GLY A 82 8.31 7.77 8.98
C GLY A 82 9.08 8.50 10.07
N SER A 83 10.39 8.28 10.17
CA SER A 83 11.23 8.92 11.20
C SER A 83 11.35 10.44 11.05
N THR A 84 11.21 10.96 9.83
CA THR A 84 11.15 12.41 9.56
C THR A 84 9.77 13.02 9.85
N GLY A 85 8.75 12.20 10.09
CA GLY A 85 7.38 12.65 10.28
C GLY A 85 6.68 13.04 8.97
N MET A 86 7.31 12.85 7.81
CA MET A 86 6.69 13.13 6.51
C MET A 86 5.47 12.22 6.29
N LEU A 87 5.52 10.95 6.68
CA LEU A 87 4.39 10.04 6.66
C LEU A 87 4.03 9.55 8.06
N THR A 88 2.75 9.54 8.36
CA THR A 88 2.18 8.92 9.56
C THR A 88 2.18 7.40 9.46
N LYS A 89 2.03 6.70 10.59
CA LYS A 89 1.94 5.23 10.62
C LYS A 89 0.84 4.69 9.69
N THR A 90 -0.33 5.30 9.70
CA THR A 90 -1.46 4.88 8.84
C THR A 90 -1.16 5.11 7.36
N GLU A 91 -0.51 6.21 6.99
CA GLU A 91 -0.09 6.45 5.61
C GLU A 91 0.94 5.40 5.16
N ILE A 92 1.90 5.05 6.01
CA ILE A 92 2.89 4.01 5.73
C ILE A 92 2.22 2.65 5.54
N GLU A 93 1.24 2.30 6.38
CA GLU A 93 0.47 1.06 6.26
C GLU A 93 -0.33 1.02 4.96
N ASN A 94 -0.98 2.12 4.58
CA ASN A 94 -1.77 2.20 3.35
C ASN A 94 -0.90 2.08 2.10
N VAL A 95 0.24 2.80 2.02
CA VAL A 95 1.14 2.69 0.86
C VAL A 95 1.79 1.31 0.79
N ALA A 96 2.12 0.69 1.94
CA ALA A 96 2.63 -0.67 1.97
C ALA A 96 1.58 -1.69 1.49
N PHE A 97 0.33 -1.53 1.92
CA PHE A 97 -0.80 -2.34 1.44
C PHE A 97 -0.99 -2.19 -0.07
N TYR A 98 -0.93 -0.97 -0.59
CA TYR A 98 -1.03 -0.72 -2.02
C TYR A 98 0.10 -1.39 -2.80
N ILE A 99 1.36 -1.22 -2.39
CA ILE A 99 2.53 -1.79 -3.08
C ILE A 99 2.45 -3.33 -3.10
N VAL A 100 2.21 -3.98 -1.96
CA VAL A 100 2.20 -5.46 -1.90
C VAL A 100 1.07 -6.06 -2.73
N ASN A 101 -0.07 -5.37 -2.83
CA ASN A 101 -1.22 -5.80 -3.62
C ASN A 101 -1.14 -5.37 -5.09
N SER A 102 -0.12 -4.61 -5.50
CA SER A 102 0.03 -4.10 -6.86
C SER A 102 1.26 -4.65 -7.58
N ALA A 103 2.32 -4.99 -6.83
CA ALA A 103 3.58 -5.43 -7.38
C ALA A 103 3.44 -6.64 -8.31
N GLY A 104 3.84 -6.46 -9.56
CA GLY A 104 3.85 -7.49 -10.60
C GLY A 104 2.50 -7.78 -11.23
N LYS A 105 1.53 -6.88 -11.05
CA LYS A 105 0.23 -6.90 -11.76
C LYS A 105 0.27 -6.02 -13.00
#